data_AF-A0A924VD27-F1
#
_entry.id   AF-A0A924VD27-F1
#
_cell.length_a   1.000
_cell.length_b   1.000
_cell.length_c   1.000
_cell.angle_alpha   90.00
_cell.angle_beta   90.00
_cell.angle_gamma   90.00
#
_symmetry.space_group_name_H-M   'P 1'
#
loop_
_entity.id
_entity.type
_entity.pdbx_description
1 polymer ?
#
loop_
_entity_poly.entity_id
_entity_poly.type
_entity_poly.pdbx_seq_one_letter_code
_entity_poly.pdbx_strand_id
1 'polypeptide(L)'
;VPLSGALGMSIIGGIGMFSTAIFQPIIGGWIDTSRAINMAAGLSGTQLELAAGQDTLSKMLVFPSILIVLFIIFFFWQRQSKTVAVAH
;
A
#
# COMPACT_ATOMS: atom_id res chain seq x y z
N VAL A 1 -11.25 -15.66 15.16
CA VAL A 1 -11.65 -15.60 16.59
C VAL A 1 -13.01 -14.92 16.72
N PRO A 2 -14.08 -15.63 17.09
CA PRO A 2 -15.43 -15.07 17.19
C PRO A 2 -15.72 -14.39 18.54
N LEU A 3 -14.72 -13.83 19.23
CA LEU A 3 -14.85 -13.17 20.54
C LEU A 3 -14.37 -11.71 20.57
N SER A 4 -14.22 -11.08 19.41
CA SER A 4 -13.92 -9.66 19.29
C SER A 4 -15.23 -8.88 19.17
N GLY A 5 -15.93 -8.66 20.29
CA GLY A 5 -17.07 -7.74 20.33
C GLY A 5 -16.68 -6.29 19.97
N ALA A 6 -17.51 -5.30 20.32
CA ALA A 6 -17.29 -3.87 19.99
C ALA A 6 -15.87 -3.35 20.29
N LEU A 7 -15.21 -3.89 21.32
CA LEU A 7 -13.81 -3.57 21.68
C LEU A 7 -12.77 -4.02 20.64
N GLY A 8 -12.92 -5.19 20.02
CA GLY A 8 -11.96 -5.65 19.01
C GLY A 8 -12.10 -4.88 17.70
N MET A 9 -13.34 -4.53 17.33
CA MET A 9 -13.61 -3.67 16.18
C MET A 9 -13.10 -2.24 16.40
N SER A 10 -13.17 -1.70 17.62
CA SER A 10 -12.61 -0.38 17.92
C SER A 10 -11.08 -0.36 17.91
N ILE A 11 -10.41 -1.45 18.32
CA ILE A 11 -8.94 -1.57 18.23
C ILE A 11 -8.49 -1.67 16.77
N ILE A 12 -9.11 -2.52 15.96
CA ILE A 12 -8.78 -2.61 14.52
C ILE A 12 -9.08 -1.28 13.81
N GLY A 13 -10.21 -0.64 14.13
CA GLY A 13 -10.55 0.70 13.63
C GLY A 13 -9.52 1.75 14.05
N GLY A 14 -9.10 1.74 15.32
CA GLY A 14 -8.10 2.66 15.86
C GLY A 14 -6.73 2.48 15.20
N ILE A 15 -6.28 1.24 14.98
CA ILE A 15 -5.03 0.95 14.25
C ILE A 15 -5.13 1.42 12.80
N GLY A 16 -6.29 1.23 12.13
CA GLY A 16 -6.53 1.73 10.78
C GLY A 16 -6.45 3.27 10.70
N MET A 17 -7.04 3.96 11.66
CA MET A 17 -6.98 5.43 11.74
C MET A 17 -5.57 5.92 12.07
N PHE A 18 -4.85 5.26 12.97
CA PHE A 18 -3.46 5.59 13.28
C PHE A 18 -2.52 5.37 12.09
N SER A 19 -2.71 4.27 11.34
CA SER A 19 -1.99 4.00 10.10
C SER A 19 -2.16 5.16 9.11
N THR A 20 -3.38 5.68 8.96
CA THR A 20 -3.65 6.85 8.11
C THR A 20 -2.80 8.05 8.52
N ALA A 21 -2.67 8.37 9.80
CA ALA A 21 -1.85 9.50 10.26
C ALA A 21 -0.36 9.37 9.90
N ILE A 22 0.17 8.15 9.79
CA ILE A 22 1.55 7.90 9.34
C ILE A 22 1.65 8.04 7.82
N PHE A 23 0.69 7.50 7.08
CA PHE A 23 0.75 7.49 5.62
C PHE A 23 0.38 8.84 4.98
N GLN A 24 -0.43 9.68 5.62
CA GLN A 24 -0.82 11.00 5.08
C GLN A 24 0.39 11.91 4.79
N PRO A 25 1.36 12.12 5.71
CA PRO A 25 2.58 12.87 5.42
C PRO A 25 3.43 12.28 4.30
N ILE A 26 3.53 10.94 4.24
CA ILE A 26 4.32 10.23 3.21
C ILE A 26 3.70 10.48 1.82
N ILE A 27 2.38 10.33 1.73
CA ILE A 27 1.61 10.59 0.51
C ILE A 27 1.74 12.06 0.11
N GLY A 28 1.62 12.99 1.05
CA GLY A 28 1.85 14.42 0.80
C GLY A 28 3.21 14.69 0.19
N GLY A 29 4.28 14.11 0.75
CA GLY A 29 5.63 14.24 0.21
C GLY A 29 5.78 13.67 -1.21
N TRP A 30 5.08 12.59 -1.54
CA TRP A 30 5.06 12.05 -2.90
C TRP A 30 4.35 12.97 -3.89
N ILE A 31 3.25 13.62 -3.48
CA ILE A 31 2.54 14.62 -4.30
C ILE A 31 3.46 15.79 -4.59
N ASP A 32 4.11 16.34 -3.57
CA ASP A 32 5.02 17.48 -3.71
C ASP A 32 6.20 17.16 -4.62
N THR A 33 6.80 15.98 -4.43
CA THR A 33 7.91 15.50 -5.28
C THR A 33 7.44 15.30 -6.73
N SER A 34 6.28 14.69 -6.94
CA SER A 34 5.74 14.44 -8.29
C SER A 34 5.39 15.75 -8.99
N ARG A 35 4.87 16.74 -8.26
CA ARG A 35 4.64 18.10 -8.79
C ARG A 35 5.96 18.76 -9.19
N ALA A 36 7.00 18.71 -8.35
CA ALA A 36 8.29 19.29 -8.67
C ALA A 36 8.93 18.67 -9.93
N ILE A 37 8.86 17.34 -10.09
CA ILE A 37 9.38 16.62 -11.27
C ILE A 37 8.61 17.03 -12.54
N ASN A 38 7.29 17.03 -12.49
CA ASN A 38 6.46 17.37 -13.65
C ASN A 38 6.54 18.86 -14.01
N MET A 39 6.72 19.74 -13.03
CA MET A 39 7.03 21.16 -13.27
C MET A 39 8.36 21.32 -14.00
N ALA A 40 9.40 20.59 -13.58
CA ALA A 40 10.70 20.58 -14.25
C ALA A 40 10.63 20.00 -15.67
N ALA A 41 9.67 19.11 -15.94
CA ALA A 41 9.36 18.62 -17.29
C ALA A 41 8.58 19.66 -18.15
N GLY A 42 8.33 20.87 -17.64
CA GLY A 42 7.65 21.95 -18.35
C GLY A 42 6.13 21.90 -18.30
N LEU A 43 5.54 20.98 -17.52
CA LEU A 43 4.09 20.93 -17.32
C LEU A 43 3.64 22.04 -16.36
N SER A 44 2.49 22.64 -16.66
CA SER A 44 1.90 23.70 -15.83
C SER A 44 0.37 23.59 -15.79
N GLY A 45 -0.24 24.30 -14.83
CA GLY A 45 -1.68 24.35 -14.65
C GLY A 45 -2.31 22.96 -14.49
N THR A 46 -3.41 22.71 -15.18
CA THR A 46 -4.17 21.46 -15.07
C THR A 46 -3.37 20.23 -15.49
N GLN A 47 -2.46 20.35 -16.47
CA GLN A 47 -1.66 19.22 -16.94
C GLN A 47 -0.65 18.75 -15.89
N LEU A 48 -0.09 19.70 -15.14
CA LEU A 48 0.81 19.41 -14.03
C LEU A 48 0.10 18.62 -12.91
N GLU A 49 -1.06 19.09 -12.48
CA GLU A 49 -1.83 18.44 -11.41
C GLU A 49 -2.28 17.03 -11.82
N LEU A 50 -2.66 16.84 -13.08
CA LEU A 50 -3.05 15.54 -13.60
C LEU A 50 -1.86 14.55 -13.63
N ALA A 51 -0.72 14.98 -14.17
CA ALA A 51 0.48 14.16 -14.24
C ALA A 51 1.04 13.84 -12.84
N ALA A 52 1.10 14.82 -11.95
CA ALA A 52 1.53 14.63 -10.56
C ALA A 52 0.59 13.67 -9.80
N GLY A 53 -0.71 13.76 -10.05
CA GLY A 53 -1.71 12.83 -9.49
C GLY A 53 -1.51 11.40 -9.97
N GLN A 54 -1.30 11.20 -11.28
CA GLN A 54 -1.02 9.88 -11.87
C GLN A 54 0.28 9.27 -11.34
N ASP A 55 1.33 10.07 -11.23
CA ASP A 55 2.62 9.65 -10.68
C ASP A 55 2.52 9.26 -9.19
N THR A 56 1.70 9.99 -8.43
CA THR A 56 1.45 9.67 -7.03
C THR A 56 0.65 8.38 -6.89
N LEU A 57 -0.42 8.21 -7.69
CA LEU A 57 -1.20 6.97 -7.72
C LEU A 57 -0.33 5.76 -8.06
N SER A 58 0.57 5.90 -9.03
CA SER A 58 1.51 4.84 -9.40
C SER A 58 2.41 4.44 -8.22
N LYS A 59 2.88 5.41 -7.42
CA LYS A 59 3.66 5.13 -6.19
C LYS A 59 2.82 4.41 -5.14
N MET A 60 1.55 4.76 -4.98
CA MET A 60 0.64 4.09 -4.03
C MET A 60 0.40 2.61 -4.38
N LEU A 61 0.46 2.25 -5.67
CA LEU A 61 0.31 0.86 -6.11
C LEU A 61 1.50 -0.03 -5.77
N VAL A 62 2.69 0.55 -5.57
CA VAL A 62 3.92 -0.23 -5.30
C VAL A 62 3.77 -1.08 -4.04
N PHE A 63 3.24 -0.52 -2.95
CA PHE A 63 3.08 -1.25 -1.69
C PHE A 63 2.17 -2.50 -1.81
N PRO A 64 0.92 -2.40 -2.28
CA PRO A 64 0.08 -3.57 -2.48
C PRO A 64 0.64 -4.53 -3.54
N SER A 65 1.30 -4.04 -4.59
CA SER A 65 1.97 -4.92 -5.57
C SER A 65 3.05 -5.79 -4.93
N ILE A 66 3.89 -5.22 -4.05
CA ILE A 66 4.91 -5.99 -3.32
C ILE A 66 4.24 -7.04 -2.42
N LEU A 67 3.18 -6.68 -1.69
CA LEU A 67 2.44 -7.63 -0.86
C LEU A 67 1.87 -8.80 -1.67
N ILE A 68 1.29 -8.53 -2.83
CA ILE A 68 0.77 -9.58 -3.73
C ILE A 68 1.89 -10.55 -4.11
N VAL A 69 3.04 -10.04 -4.55
CA VAL A 69 4.19 -10.89 -4.93
C VAL A 69 4.68 -11.73 -3.73
N LEU A 70 4.83 -11.11 -2.55
CA LEU A 70 5.23 -11.81 -1.33
C LEU A 70 4.23 -12.92 -0.95
N PHE A 71 2.93 -12.65 -1.02
CA PHE A 71 1.91 -13.66 -0.74
C PHE A 71 1.88 -14.77 -1.78
N ILE A 72 2.14 -14.48 -3.06
CA ILE A 72 2.25 -15.50 -4.10
C ILE A 72 3.42 -16.44 -3.80
N ILE A 73 4.60 -15.89 -3.50
CA ILE A 73 5.79 -16.68 -3.12
C ILE A 73 5.49 -17.52 -1.87
N PHE A 74 4.93 -16.89 -0.83
CA PHE A 74 4.58 -17.55 0.42
C PHE A 74 3.54 -18.66 0.22
N PHE A 75 2.53 -18.45 -0.64
CA PHE A 75 1.52 -19.44 -0.97
C PHE A 75 2.11 -20.67 -1.65
N PHE A 76 3.02 -20.48 -2.61
CA PHE A 76 3.72 -21.59 -3.23
C PHE A 76 4.56 -22.34 -2.20
N TRP A 77 5.35 -21.64 -1.38
CA TRP A 77 6.18 -22.25 -0.33
C TRP A 77 5.34 -23.08 0.66
N GLN A 78 4.21 -22.54 1.12
CA GLN A 78 3.30 -23.27 2.02
C GLN A 78 2.72 -24.53 1.36
N ARG A 79 2.42 -24.49 0.04
CA ARG A 79 1.97 -25.68 -0.70
C ARG A 79 3.04 -26.77 -0.73
N GLN A 80 4.31 -26.42 -0.92
CA GLN A 80 5.41 -27.42 -0.92
C GLN A 80 5.58 -28.04 0.47
N SER A 81 5.49 -27.24 1.53
CA SER A 81 5.60 -27.73 2.91
C SER A 81 4.45 -28.67 3.31
N LYS A 82 3.24 -28.47 2.79
CA LYS A 82 2.11 -29.41 3.02
C LYS A 82 2.29 -30.75 2.31
N THR A 83 2.93 -30.76 1.13
CA THR A 83 3.24 -32.02 0.42
C THR A 83 4.33 -32.82 1.14
N VAL A 84 5.34 -32.16 1.70
CA VAL A 84 6.40 -32.82 2.48
C VAL A 84 5.87 -33.42 3.79
N ALA A 85 4.92 -32.75 4.46
CA ALA A 85 4.34 -33.22 5.72
C ALA A 85 3.41 -34.45 5.59
N VAL A 86 2.91 -34.76 4.39
CA VAL A 86 2.04 -35.92 4.13
C VAL A 86 2.84 -37.11 3.58
N ALA A 87 4.11 -36.90 3.21
CA ALA A 87 4.99 -37.91 2.64
C ALA A 87 5.84 -38.68 3.69
N HIS A 88 5.61 -38.46 4.99
CA HIS A 88 6.23 -39.17 6.09
C HIS A 88 5.20 -39.89 6.97
#